data_AF-A0A345IFW1-F1
#
_entry.id   AF-A0A345IFW1-F1
#
_cell.length_a   1.000
_cell.length_b   1.000
_cell.length_c   1.000
_cell.angle_alpha   90.00
_cell.angle_beta   90.00
_cell.angle_gamma   90.00
#
_symmetry.space_group_name_H-M   'P 1'
#
loop_
_entity.id
_entity.type
_entity.pdbx_description
1 polymer ?
#
loop_
_entity_poly.entity_id
_entity_poly.type
_entity_poly.pdbx_seq_one_letter_code
_entity_poly.pdbx_strand_id
1 'polypeptide(L)'
;MPPAPLRSLTRLGLLVALAVPTASLVAPAHAQGTASAPALAATAPAQRIFDEVNDLLVERYGGLSKTDRQALTREYQERLNAVCAPQPRTCSEEKAYPVLEAELTALGDEHSFFQTPEDYRDFVTSATGGSRQQFGVKLAPLDGENRLVLEVVPQGAAETAGLRRGDVLRTIDGKSYLYTDLQTARREGRPIRLGLERQGQLLDLTLQARESSTRDLPRLSYVGPQGDVALIRIPTFLTGGGVGQRVHDLVGQARKAGARGIVVDLRGNTGGSLNECDSAVGAFVPTFTRVAQSADGQSRTTVQRGRRLEDGQLRGSVRNPQLWTGPLAVLVNEVSASCSEFFAYEVQYARRGPVIGEQTAGVGNTATRVFPVGEEAALQLTITHYVKPGGEAYPVRVTPDRQLPESEAELRLLSQGDDVLLRAGLDALTTAPTLAIDGDRP
;
A
#
# COMPACT_ATOMS: atom_id res chain seq x y z
N MET A 1 -3.71 -51.08 2.69
CA MET A 1 -4.97 -51.57 3.29
C MET A 1 -5.62 -50.42 4.05
N PRO A 2 -6.69 -49.81 3.51
CA PRO A 2 -7.52 -48.86 4.24
C PRO A 2 -8.67 -49.60 4.96
N PRO A 3 -9.32 -48.98 5.96
CA PRO A 3 -10.72 -49.27 6.23
C PRO A 3 -11.63 -48.05 6.00
N ALA A 4 -12.82 -48.39 5.54
CA ALA A 4 -13.86 -47.59 4.92
C ALA A 4 -14.89 -47.03 5.95
N PRO A 5 -15.87 -46.21 5.51
CA PRO A 5 -16.72 -45.37 6.36
C PRO A 5 -18.08 -46.01 6.72
N LEU A 6 -18.77 -45.44 7.71
CA LEU A 6 -20.10 -45.87 8.18
C LEU A 6 -21.21 -44.87 7.79
N ARG A 7 -22.01 -45.33 6.82
CA ARG A 7 -23.48 -45.43 6.72
C ARG A 7 -24.43 -44.25 7.01
N SER A 8 -25.23 -44.02 5.96
CA SER A 8 -26.52 -43.36 5.83
C SER A 8 -27.68 -44.07 6.54
N LEU A 9 -28.75 -43.32 6.80
CA LEU A 9 -30.11 -43.84 7.02
C LEU A 9 -31.11 -43.04 6.18
N THR A 10 -31.72 -43.75 5.25
CA THR A 10 -32.91 -43.41 4.46
C THR A 10 -34.19 -43.83 5.19
N ARG A 11 -35.28 -43.07 4.99
CA ARG A 11 -36.70 -43.47 5.10
C ARG A 11 -37.53 -42.25 4.64
N LEU A 12 -38.67 -42.32 3.97
CA LEU A 12 -39.37 -43.26 3.10
C LEU A 12 -40.52 -42.39 2.53
N GLY A 13 -40.81 -42.47 1.24
CA GLY A 13 -41.79 -41.59 0.60
C GLY A 13 -43.26 -41.86 0.95
N LEU A 14 -44.12 -40.92 0.55
CA LEU A 14 -45.51 -41.22 0.17
C LEU A 14 -45.97 -40.22 -0.91
N LEU A 15 -46.25 -40.77 -2.10
CA LEU A 15 -46.91 -40.13 -3.23
C LEU A 15 -48.41 -40.41 -3.10
N VAL A 16 -49.25 -39.38 -3.23
CA VAL A 16 -50.68 -39.52 -3.57
C VAL A 16 -51.00 -38.51 -4.66
N ALA A 17 -51.56 -39.00 -5.75
CA ALA A 17 -52.03 -38.27 -6.92
C ALA A 17 -53.56 -38.38 -7.05
N LEU A 18 -54.12 -37.54 -7.95
CA LEU A 18 -55.48 -37.51 -8.51
C LEU A 18 -56.47 -36.61 -7.74
N ALA A 19 -57.35 -35.80 -8.35
CA ALA A 19 -57.77 -35.61 -9.74
C ALA A 19 -58.34 -34.18 -9.95
N VAL A 20 -58.39 -33.74 -11.22
CA VAL A 20 -59.04 -32.52 -11.71
C VAL A 20 -60.54 -32.78 -11.95
N PRO A 21 -61.40 -31.75 -11.82
CA PRO A 21 -62.40 -31.54 -12.84
C PRO A 21 -62.42 -30.11 -13.40
N THR A 22 -62.68 -30.06 -14.69
CA THR A 22 -62.87 -28.90 -15.56
C THR A 22 -64.25 -28.26 -15.33
N ALA A 23 -64.29 -26.92 -15.36
CA ALA A 23 -65.52 -26.18 -15.66
C ALA A 23 -65.15 -24.90 -16.42
N SER A 24 -65.78 -24.73 -17.58
CA SER A 24 -65.56 -23.65 -18.53
C SER A 24 -66.53 -22.49 -18.32
N LEU A 25 -66.01 -21.28 -18.60
CA LEU A 25 -66.66 -20.07 -19.12
C LEU A 25 -67.62 -19.27 -18.21
N VAL A 26 -67.28 -18.00 -17.99
CA VAL A 26 -67.89 -16.81 -18.62
C VAL A 26 -67.19 -15.57 -18.05
N ALA A 27 -66.69 -14.71 -18.93
CA ALA A 27 -66.19 -13.38 -18.58
C ALA A 27 -67.35 -12.38 -18.46
N PRO A 28 -67.22 -11.37 -17.59
CA PRO A 28 -67.66 -10.04 -17.96
C PRO A 28 -66.48 -9.07 -17.96
N ALA A 29 -66.33 -8.40 -19.09
CA ALA A 29 -65.47 -7.24 -19.23
C ALA A 29 -65.94 -6.12 -18.29
N HIS A 30 -65.08 -5.72 -17.36
CA HIS A 30 -65.12 -4.38 -16.76
C HIS A 30 -63.71 -3.83 -16.81
N ALA A 31 -63.48 -2.95 -17.78
CA ALA A 31 -62.30 -2.10 -17.86
C ALA A 31 -62.28 -1.20 -16.62
N GLN A 32 -61.40 -1.52 -15.67
CA GLN A 32 -60.91 -0.56 -14.70
C GLN A 32 -59.47 -0.26 -15.09
N GLY A 33 -59.24 0.95 -15.60
CA GLY A 33 -57.91 1.46 -15.85
C GLY A 33 -57.14 1.46 -14.54
N THR A 34 -56.23 0.49 -14.38
CA THR A 34 -55.18 0.59 -13.38
C THR A 34 -54.25 1.69 -13.84
N ALA A 35 -54.43 2.87 -13.26
CA ALA A 35 -53.41 3.90 -13.31
C ALA A 35 -52.11 3.28 -12.78
N SER A 36 -51.19 3.00 -13.70
CA SER A 36 -49.81 2.64 -13.37
C SER A 36 -49.28 3.72 -12.43
N ALA A 37 -48.94 3.35 -11.21
CA ALA A 37 -48.13 4.21 -10.36
C ALA A 37 -46.92 4.64 -11.20
N PRO A 38 -46.53 5.94 -11.20
CA PRO A 38 -45.35 6.34 -11.94
C PRO A 38 -44.19 5.53 -11.37
N ALA A 39 -43.57 4.70 -12.20
CA ALA A 39 -42.29 4.10 -11.87
C ALA A 39 -41.38 5.27 -11.47
N LEU A 40 -40.96 5.30 -10.20
CA LEU A 40 -39.87 6.17 -9.75
C LEU A 40 -38.78 6.04 -10.80
N ALA A 41 -38.52 7.09 -11.56
CA ALA A 41 -37.54 7.06 -12.62
C ALA A 41 -36.22 6.64 -11.97
N ALA A 42 -35.70 5.47 -12.37
CA ALA A 42 -34.45 4.97 -11.83
C ALA A 42 -33.38 6.06 -12.00
N THR A 43 -32.75 6.44 -10.89
CA THR A 43 -31.65 7.40 -10.89
C THR A 43 -30.55 6.89 -11.84
N ALA A 44 -30.01 7.76 -12.69
CA ALA A 44 -28.97 7.37 -13.64
C ALA A 44 -27.78 6.72 -12.91
N PRO A 45 -27.13 5.70 -13.49
CA PRO A 45 -25.98 5.04 -12.86
C PRO A 45 -24.90 6.01 -12.36
N ALA A 46 -24.53 7.00 -13.19
CA ALA A 46 -23.59 8.06 -12.82
C ALA A 46 -23.96 8.83 -11.55
N GLN A 47 -25.25 9.13 -11.37
CA GLN A 47 -25.76 9.84 -10.20
C GLN A 47 -25.73 8.94 -8.96
N ARG A 48 -26.05 7.64 -9.09
CA ARG A 48 -26.04 6.71 -7.96
C ARG A 48 -24.66 6.57 -7.33
N ILE A 49 -23.62 6.37 -8.13
CA ILE A 49 -22.24 6.27 -7.62
C ILE A 49 -21.77 7.62 -7.06
N PHE A 50 -22.18 8.74 -7.66
CA PHE A 50 -21.87 10.08 -7.15
C PHE A 50 -22.48 10.31 -5.76
N ASP A 51 -23.76 9.95 -5.58
CA ASP A 51 -24.45 10.01 -4.29
C ASP A 51 -23.78 9.10 -3.26
N GLU A 52 -23.47 7.84 -3.63
CA GLU A 52 -22.80 6.86 -2.76
C GLU A 52 -21.44 7.37 -2.25
N VAL A 53 -20.60 7.91 -3.14
CA VAL A 53 -19.29 8.47 -2.75
C VAL A 53 -19.46 9.69 -1.84
N ASN A 54 -20.41 10.57 -2.13
CA ASN A 54 -20.62 11.78 -1.35
C ASN A 54 -21.24 11.50 0.03
N ASP A 55 -22.11 10.50 0.15
CA ASP A 55 -22.61 10.01 1.43
C ASP A 55 -21.44 9.50 2.29
N LEU A 56 -20.54 8.69 1.72
CA LEU A 56 -19.33 8.24 2.42
C LEU A 56 -18.42 9.40 2.80
N LEU A 57 -18.21 10.36 1.90
CA LEU A 57 -17.38 11.54 2.17
C LEU A 57 -17.93 12.36 3.33
N VAL A 58 -19.25 12.57 3.41
CA VAL A 58 -19.90 13.32 4.49
C VAL A 58 -19.89 12.53 5.80
N GLU A 59 -20.24 11.24 5.77
CA GLU A 59 -20.47 10.48 6.99
C GLU A 59 -19.23 9.81 7.58
N ARG A 60 -18.21 9.51 6.77
CA ARG A 60 -17.07 8.67 7.19
C ARG A 60 -15.72 9.37 7.15
N TYR A 61 -15.60 10.51 6.49
CA TYR A 61 -14.33 11.22 6.43
C TYR A 61 -13.89 11.69 7.82
N GLY A 62 -12.71 11.23 8.24
CA GLY A 62 -12.09 11.56 9.54
C GLY A 62 -10.68 12.16 9.39
N GLY A 63 -10.36 12.65 8.20
CA GLY A 63 -9.11 13.32 7.90
C GLY A 63 -9.07 14.76 8.38
N LEU A 64 -8.04 15.49 7.95
CA LEU A 64 -7.72 16.84 8.43
C LEU A 64 -8.09 17.95 7.44
N SER A 65 -8.70 17.61 6.30
CA SER A 65 -9.19 18.62 5.36
C SER A 65 -10.22 19.54 6.01
N LYS A 66 -10.10 20.84 5.72
CA LYS A 66 -11.04 21.88 6.17
C LYS A 66 -12.11 22.20 5.11
N THR A 67 -12.09 21.51 3.98
CA THR A 67 -13.03 21.73 2.88
C THR A 67 -14.47 21.44 3.35
N ASP A 68 -15.40 22.35 3.05
CA ASP A 68 -16.82 22.10 3.27
C ASP A 68 -17.30 21.05 2.26
N ARG A 69 -17.40 19.81 2.74
CA ARG A 69 -17.78 18.64 1.94
C ARG A 69 -19.16 18.80 1.31
N GLN A 70 -20.13 19.42 1.98
CA GLN A 70 -21.46 19.62 1.39
C GLN A 70 -21.45 20.68 0.30
N ALA A 71 -20.65 21.74 0.46
CA ALA A 71 -20.45 22.73 -0.60
C ALA A 71 -19.71 22.11 -1.79
N LEU A 72 -18.70 21.27 -1.53
CA LEU A 72 -17.95 20.54 -2.54
C LEU A 72 -18.88 19.62 -3.36
N THR A 73 -19.71 18.82 -2.70
CA THR A 73 -20.72 17.97 -3.36
C THR A 73 -21.62 18.80 -4.28
N ARG A 74 -22.10 19.96 -3.83
CA ARG A 74 -22.96 20.82 -4.66
C ARG A 74 -22.24 21.35 -5.90
N GLU A 75 -20.98 21.77 -5.75
CA GLU A 75 -20.16 22.23 -6.88
C GLU A 75 -19.97 21.10 -7.91
N TYR A 76 -19.62 19.90 -7.46
CA TYR A 76 -19.32 18.78 -8.35
C TYR A 76 -20.57 18.13 -8.93
N GLN A 77 -21.73 18.26 -8.26
CA GLN A 77 -23.02 17.91 -8.82
C GLN A 77 -23.34 18.71 -10.10
N GLU A 78 -22.98 19.99 -10.16
CA GLU A 78 -23.16 20.80 -11.38
C GLU A 78 -22.29 20.28 -12.53
N ARG A 79 -21.07 19.85 -12.24
CA ARG A 79 -20.16 19.24 -13.22
C ARG A 79 -20.70 17.91 -13.71
N LEU A 80 -21.21 17.06 -12.82
CA LEU A 80 -21.85 15.80 -13.19
C LEU A 80 -23.08 16.05 -14.08
N ASN A 81 -23.93 17.01 -13.71
CA ASN A 81 -25.10 17.39 -14.51
C ASN A 81 -24.70 17.81 -15.93
N ALA A 82 -23.62 18.58 -16.08
CA ALA A 82 -23.11 18.98 -17.39
C ALA A 82 -22.61 17.78 -18.21
N VAL A 83 -21.86 16.86 -17.59
CA VAL A 83 -21.37 15.64 -18.26
C VAL A 83 -22.53 14.74 -18.69
N CYS A 84 -23.57 14.63 -17.86
CA CYS A 84 -24.74 13.77 -18.09
C CYS A 84 -25.87 14.43 -18.89
N ALA A 85 -25.79 15.72 -19.21
CA ALA A 85 -26.83 16.46 -19.93
C ALA A 85 -27.30 15.79 -21.24
N PRO A 86 -26.44 15.11 -22.04
CA PRO A 86 -26.90 14.41 -23.23
C PRO A 86 -27.82 13.22 -22.94
N GLN A 87 -27.67 12.58 -21.77
CA GLN A 87 -28.37 11.34 -21.40
C GLN A 87 -28.71 11.31 -19.90
N PRO A 88 -29.55 12.24 -19.40
CA PRO A 88 -29.68 12.50 -17.97
C PRO A 88 -30.26 11.34 -17.16
N ARG A 89 -30.99 10.41 -17.80
CA ARG A 89 -31.60 9.24 -17.14
C ARG A 89 -30.79 7.95 -17.32
N THR A 90 -29.84 7.93 -18.25
CA THR A 90 -29.10 6.72 -18.64
C THR A 90 -27.58 6.94 -18.66
N CYS A 91 -27.11 8.03 -18.06
CA CYS A 91 -25.68 8.36 -17.97
C CYS A 91 -24.92 7.24 -17.25
N SER A 92 -23.90 6.67 -17.90
CA SER A 92 -23.12 5.54 -17.36
C SER A 92 -22.23 5.96 -16.19
N GLU A 93 -21.90 5.01 -15.31
CA GLU A 93 -21.03 5.26 -14.15
C GLU A 93 -19.67 5.85 -14.54
N GLU A 94 -19.10 5.39 -15.66
CA GLU A 94 -17.82 5.85 -16.21
C GLU A 94 -17.77 7.37 -16.46
N LYS A 95 -18.93 7.99 -16.69
CA LYS A 95 -19.04 9.45 -16.85
C LYS A 95 -18.86 10.21 -15.54
N ALA A 96 -19.12 9.57 -14.40
CA ALA A 96 -18.92 10.16 -13.08
C ALA A 96 -17.45 10.09 -12.62
N TYR A 97 -16.66 9.12 -13.09
CA TYR A 97 -15.28 8.89 -12.59
C TYR A 97 -14.38 10.13 -12.65
N PRO A 98 -14.22 10.84 -13.79
CA PRO A 98 -13.38 12.04 -13.81
C PRO A 98 -13.94 13.20 -12.96
N VAL A 99 -15.26 13.22 -12.71
CA VAL A 99 -15.88 14.19 -11.80
C VAL A 99 -15.51 13.87 -10.35
N LEU A 100 -15.61 12.60 -9.96
CA LEU A 100 -15.27 12.10 -8.61
C LEU A 100 -13.76 12.22 -8.32
N GLU A 101 -12.90 11.91 -9.29
CA GLU A 101 -11.45 12.10 -9.17
C GLU A 101 -11.10 13.58 -8.91
N ALA A 102 -11.72 14.47 -9.68
CA ALA A 102 -11.52 15.91 -9.52
C ALA A 102 -12.13 16.43 -8.20
N GLU A 103 -13.24 15.86 -7.74
CA GLU A 103 -13.88 16.19 -6.45
C GLU A 103 -12.96 15.84 -5.28
N LEU A 104 -12.45 14.60 -5.26
CA LEU A 104 -11.55 14.15 -4.20
C LEU A 104 -10.19 14.84 -4.25
N THR A 105 -9.72 15.24 -5.43
CA THR A 105 -8.54 16.13 -5.53
C THR A 105 -8.82 17.47 -4.84
N ALA A 106 -10.00 18.06 -5.06
CA ALA A 106 -10.40 19.32 -4.43
C ALA A 106 -10.70 19.20 -2.93
N LEU A 107 -10.89 17.98 -2.40
CA LEU A 107 -10.90 17.73 -0.96
C LEU A 107 -9.57 18.16 -0.31
N GLY A 108 -8.46 18.16 -1.04
CA GLY A 108 -7.15 18.56 -0.50
C GLY A 108 -6.58 17.58 0.51
N ASP A 109 -6.98 16.30 0.41
CA ASP A 109 -6.43 15.19 1.20
C ASP A 109 -5.79 14.17 0.26
N GLU A 110 -4.46 14.17 0.20
CA GLU A 110 -3.67 13.30 -0.68
C GLU A 110 -3.84 11.79 -0.39
N HIS A 111 -4.44 11.42 0.74
CA HIS A 111 -4.69 10.02 1.10
C HIS A 111 -6.08 9.53 0.68
N SER A 112 -6.97 10.45 0.27
CA SER A 112 -8.33 10.14 -0.21
C SER A 112 -8.45 10.31 -1.72
N PHE A 113 -8.83 9.26 -2.43
CA PHE A 113 -8.95 9.29 -3.89
C PHE A 113 -9.90 8.20 -4.42
N PHE A 114 -10.41 8.45 -5.62
CA PHE A 114 -11.26 7.50 -6.35
C PHE A 114 -10.35 6.52 -7.10
N GLN A 115 -10.75 5.25 -7.11
CA GLN A 115 -10.09 4.19 -7.86
C GLN A 115 -11.06 3.71 -8.93
N THR A 116 -10.66 3.84 -10.18
CA THR A 116 -11.41 3.25 -11.29
C THR A 116 -11.43 1.72 -11.17
N PRO A 117 -12.30 1.01 -11.92
CA PRO A 117 -12.30 -0.45 -11.93
C PRO A 117 -10.94 -1.10 -12.27
N GLU A 118 -10.13 -0.46 -13.10
CA GLU A 118 -8.76 -0.93 -13.37
C GLU A 118 -7.86 -0.74 -12.15
N ASP A 119 -7.85 0.46 -11.57
CA ASP A 119 -7.02 0.77 -10.39
C ASP A 119 -7.39 -0.09 -9.19
N TYR A 120 -8.68 -0.31 -8.95
CA TYR A 120 -9.15 -1.09 -7.81
C TYR A 120 -8.76 -2.58 -7.95
N ARG A 121 -8.86 -3.16 -9.15
CA ARG A 121 -8.40 -4.55 -9.41
C ARG A 121 -6.88 -4.68 -9.21
N ASP A 122 -6.12 -3.71 -9.69
CA ASP A 122 -4.66 -3.67 -9.49
C ASP A 122 -4.28 -3.49 -8.01
N PHE A 123 -5.02 -2.65 -7.29
CA PHE A 123 -4.89 -2.47 -5.84
C PHE A 123 -5.18 -3.77 -5.09
N VAL A 124 -6.31 -4.43 -5.35
CA VAL A 124 -6.69 -5.69 -4.67
C VAL A 124 -5.64 -6.78 -4.92
N THR A 125 -5.17 -6.91 -6.16
CA THR A 125 -4.12 -7.88 -6.53
C THR A 125 -2.83 -7.59 -5.77
N SER A 126 -2.46 -6.31 -5.66
CA SER A 126 -1.26 -5.91 -4.91
C SER A 126 -1.44 -6.15 -3.41
N ALA A 127 -2.52 -5.65 -2.81
CA ALA A 127 -2.77 -5.67 -1.38
C ALA A 127 -2.91 -7.09 -0.79
N THR A 128 -3.39 -8.05 -1.59
CA THR A 128 -3.55 -9.45 -1.17
C THR A 128 -2.28 -10.30 -1.37
N GLY A 129 -1.25 -9.74 -2.02
CA GLY A 129 -0.09 -10.52 -2.47
C GLY A 129 -0.41 -11.46 -3.64
N GLY A 130 -1.47 -11.16 -4.40
CA GLY A 130 -1.88 -11.89 -5.58
C GLY A 130 -0.79 -11.93 -6.65
N SER A 131 -0.94 -12.84 -7.61
CA SER A 131 0.00 -12.95 -8.73
C SER A 131 -0.41 -12.01 -9.86
N ARG A 132 0.59 -11.44 -10.53
CA ARG A 132 0.41 -10.72 -11.79
C ARG A 132 1.62 -10.87 -12.69
N GLN A 133 1.42 -10.63 -13.98
CA GLN A 133 2.51 -10.49 -14.96
C GLN A 133 3.41 -9.31 -14.58
N GLN A 134 4.66 -9.58 -14.22
CA GLN A 134 5.61 -8.54 -13.82
C GLN A 134 7.08 -8.92 -14.08
N PHE A 135 7.92 -7.89 -14.13
CA PHE A 135 9.38 -8.06 -14.21
C PHE A 135 10.03 -8.19 -12.83
N GLY A 136 9.45 -7.61 -11.78
CA GLY A 136 10.08 -7.58 -10.45
C GLY A 136 11.23 -6.58 -10.37
N VAL A 137 11.02 -5.36 -10.85
CA VAL A 137 12.01 -4.26 -10.82
C VAL A 137 11.34 -2.96 -10.42
N LYS A 138 12.03 -2.15 -9.61
CA LYS A 138 11.66 -0.75 -9.33
C LYS A 138 12.65 0.19 -10.01
N LEU A 139 12.14 1.23 -10.64
CA LEU A 139 12.88 2.11 -11.53
C LEU A 139 12.70 3.57 -11.12
N ALA A 140 13.75 4.38 -11.30
CA ALA A 140 13.68 5.83 -11.25
C ALA A 140 13.96 6.43 -12.63
N PRO A 141 13.35 7.57 -13.01
CA PRO A 141 13.79 8.38 -14.14
C PRO A 141 15.27 8.78 -14.00
N LEU A 142 16.01 8.75 -15.11
CA LEU A 142 17.38 9.24 -15.21
C LEU A 142 17.63 9.68 -16.65
N ASP A 143 18.26 10.82 -16.90
CA ASP A 143 18.60 11.33 -18.24
C ASP A 143 17.41 11.31 -19.21
N GLY A 144 16.29 11.94 -18.84
CA GLY A 144 15.06 11.96 -19.64
C GLY A 144 14.29 10.63 -19.58
N GLU A 145 14.19 9.93 -20.71
CA GLU A 145 13.41 8.68 -20.80
C GLU A 145 14.12 7.46 -20.22
N ASN A 146 15.45 7.51 -19.99
CA ASN A 146 16.15 6.36 -19.43
C ASN A 146 15.66 6.07 -17.99
N ARG A 147 15.96 4.87 -17.52
CA ARG A 147 15.57 4.43 -16.18
C ARG A 147 16.74 3.83 -15.43
N LEU A 148 16.91 4.23 -14.18
CA LEU A 148 17.84 3.62 -13.25
C LEU A 148 17.14 2.50 -12.47
N VAL A 149 17.79 1.34 -12.35
CA VAL A 149 17.31 0.25 -11.51
C VAL A 149 17.58 0.56 -10.04
N LEU A 150 16.51 0.83 -9.29
CA LEU A 150 16.56 1.02 -7.84
C LEU A 150 16.50 -0.32 -7.11
N GLU A 151 15.61 -1.22 -7.51
CA GLU A 151 15.41 -2.47 -6.77
C GLU A 151 15.12 -3.61 -7.74
N VAL A 152 15.67 -4.78 -7.43
CA VAL A 152 15.36 -6.03 -8.11
C VAL A 152 14.75 -6.96 -7.08
N VAL A 153 13.54 -7.44 -7.38
CA VAL A 153 12.81 -8.36 -6.51
C VAL A 153 13.46 -9.73 -6.60
N PRO A 154 13.84 -10.35 -5.46
CA PRO A 154 14.44 -11.67 -5.47
C PRO A 154 13.52 -12.71 -6.07
N GLN A 155 14.11 -13.69 -6.74
CA GLN A 155 13.42 -14.69 -7.52
C GLN A 155 12.46 -14.02 -8.51
N GLY A 156 12.77 -12.83 -9.02
CA GLY A 156 11.99 -12.12 -10.03
C GLY A 156 12.47 -12.45 -11.44
N ALA A 157 11.70 -12.03 -12.45
CA ALA A 157 12.14 -12.11 -13.85
C ALA A 157 13.39 -11.23 -14.10
N ALA A 158 13.44 -10.04 -13.51
CA ALA A 158 14.57 -9.12 -13.58
C ALA A 158 15.84 -9.73 -12.96
N GLU A 159 15.73 -10.36 -11.78
CA GLU A 159 16.87 -11.06 -11.16
C GLU A 159 17.35 -12.22 -12.03
N THR A 160 16.42 -13.01 -12.56
CA THR A 160 16.73 -14.15 -13.45
C THR A 160 17.43 -13.69 -14.73
N ALA A 161 17.01 -12.54 -15.29
CA ALA A 161 17.65 -11.91 -16.43
C ALA A 161 19.04 -11.32 -16.11
N GLY A 162 19.38 -11.17 -14.83
CA GLY A 162 20.66 -10.63 -14.39
C GLY A 162 20.69 -9.11 -14.20
N LEU A 163 19.52 -8.45 -14.13
CA LEU A 163 19.43 -7.03 -13.74
C LEU A 163 19.91 -6.83 -12.31
N ARG A 164 20.49 -5.66 -12.03
CA ARG A 164 21.04 -5.28 -10.73
C ARG A 164 20.70 -3.84 -10.40
N ARG A 165 20.61 -3.53 -9.10
CA ARG A 165 20.55 -2.14 -8.61
C ARG A 165 21.75 -1.36 -9.18
N GLY A 166 21.49 -0.18 -9.73
CA GLY A 166 22.49 0.66 -10.41
C GLY A 166 22.53 0.53 -11.93
N ASP A 167 21.88 -0.47 -12.53
CA ASP A 167 21.81 -0.55 -13.99
C ASP A 167 21.03 0.63 -14.59
N VAL A 168 21.52 1.22 -15.67
CA VAL A 168 20.80 2.25 -16.43
C VAL A 168 20.24 1.63 -17.70
N LEU A 169 18.92 1.58 -17.82
CA LEU A 169 18.20 1.06 -18.97
C LEU A 169 18.20 2.10 -20.09
N ARG A 170 18.79 1.77 -21.24
CA ARG A 170 19.03 2.70 -22.35
C ARG A 170 18.22 2.36 -23.60
N THR A 171 18.01 1.07 -23.88
CA THR A 171 17.28 0.63 -25.08
C THR A 171 16.37 -0.57 -24.82
N ILE A 172 15.29 -0.67 -25.59
CA ILE A 172 14.40 -1.83 -25.68
C ILE A 172 14.31 -2.24 -27.14
N ASP A 173 14.61 -3.50 -27.45
CA ASP A 173 14.58 -4.07 -28.79
C ASP A 173 15.38 -3.24 -29.82
N GLY A 174 16.53 -2.71 -29.39
CA GLY A 174 17.43 -1.90 -30.21
C GLY A 174 17.00 -0.44 -30.43
N LYS A 175 15.87 0.00 -29.85
CA LYS A 175 15.38 1.38 -29.89
C LYS A 175 15.61 2.07 -28.55
N SER A 176 15.63 3.40 -28.54
CA SER A 176 15.69 4.19 -27.28
C SER A 176 14.63 3.71 -26.30
N TYR A 177 15.01 3.60 -25.03
CA TYR A 177 14.10 3.16 -23.98
C TYR A 177 12.90 4.11 -23.89
N LEU A 178 11.70 3.52 -23.89
CA LEU A 178 10.46 4.21 -23.53
C LEU A 178 9.75 3.38 -22.46
N TYR A 179 9.26 4.05 -21.41
CA TYR A 179 8.55 3.36 -20.33
C TYR A 179 7.29 2.65 -20.84
N THR A 180 6.62 3.23 -21.85
CA THR A 180 5.45 2.63 -22.51
C THR A 180 5.74 1.30 -23.20
N ASP A 181 6.94 1.15 -23.76
CA ASP A 181 7.36 -0.08 -24.42
C ASP A 181 7.61 -1.19 -23.39
N LEU A 182 8.22 -0.85 -22.26
CA LEU A 182 8.38 -1.77 -21.13
C LEU A 182 7.02 -2.22 -20.59
N GLN A 183 6.07 -1.30 -20.42
CA GLN A 183 4.71 -1.62 -19.95
C GLN A 183 3.95 -2.51 -20.94
N THR A 184 4.09 -2.24 -22.24
CA THR A 184 3.48 -3.06 -23.29
C THR A 184 4.05 -4.47 -23.27
N ALA A 185 5.38 -4.61 -23.21
CA ALA A 185 6.04 -5.92 -23.09
C ALA A 185 5.61 -6.69 -21.84
N ARG A 186 5.39 -5.99 -20.71
CA ARG A 186 4.85 -6.60 -19.48
C ARG A 186 3.46 -7.20 -19.71
N ARG A 187 2.55 -6.44 -20.32
CA ARG A 187 1.17 -6.88 -20.57
C ARG A 187 1.11 -8.04 -21.57
N GLU A 188 1.93 -7.99 -22.61
CA GLU A 188 1.99 -9.02 -23.65
C GLU A 188 2.73 -10.29 -23.20
N GLY A 189 3.53 -10.21 -22.12
CA GLY A 189 4.35 -11.33 -21.64
C GLY A 189 5.47 -11.73 -22.62
N ARG A 190 5.77 -10.91 -23.63
CA ARG A 190 6.78 -11.20 -24.64
C ARG A 190 8.19 -10.91 -24.09
N PRO A 191 9.21 -11.66 -24.52
CA PRO A 191 10.59 -11.30 -24.23
C PRO A 191 10.98 -10.01 -24.96
N ILE A 192 11.79 -9.18 -24.31
CA ILE A 192 12.43 -7.99 -24.86
C ILE A 192 13.95 -8.08 -24.71
N ARG A 193 14.69 -7.51 -25.66
CA ARG A 193 16.13 -7.27 -25.51
C ARG A 193 16.34 -5.91 -24.88
N LEU A 194 16.82 -5.91 -23.64
CA LEU A 194 17.08 -4.71 -22.85
C LEU A 194 18.57 -4.36 -22.95
N GLY A 195 18.88 -3.25 -23.62
CA GLY A 195 20.22 -2.68 -23.61
C GLY A 195 20.39 -1.76 -22.42
N LEU A 196 21.44 -1.98 -21.65
CA LEU A 196 21.70 -1.25 -20.41
C LEU A 196 23.17 -0.91 -20.24
N GLU A 197 23.43 0.02 -19.34
CA GLU A 197 24.76 0.39 -18.88
C GLU A 197 24.93 0.00 -17.41
N ARG A 198 26.01 -0.71 -17.08
CA ARG A 198 26.38 -1.08 -15.71
C ARG A 198 27.80 -0.63 -15.45
N GLN A 199 27.98 0.33 -14.56
CA GLN A 199 29.31 0.85 -14.20
C GLN A 199 30.16 1.21 -15.45
N GLY A 200 29.53 1.86 -16.43
CA GLY A 200 30.16 2.25 -17.70
C GLY A 200 30.26 1.15 -18.77
N GLN A 201 29.86 -0.09 -18.48
CA GLN A 201 29.85 -1.18 -19.45
C GLN A 201 28.47 -1.35 -20.08
N LEU A 202 28.42 -1.37 -21.42
CA LEU A 202 27.20 -1.68 -22.16
C LEU A 202 26.94 -3.20 -22.17
N LEU A 203 25.71 -3.59 -21.85
CA LEU A 203 25.26 -4.97 -21.76
C LEU A 203 23.90 -5.11 -22.44
N ASP A 204 23.61 -6.31 -22.93
CA ASP A 204 22.29 -6.70 -23.42
C ASP A 204 21.77 -7.86 -22.57
N LEU A 205 20.55 -7.73 -22.06
CA LEU A 205 19.85 -8.79 -21.33
C LEU A 205 18.52 -9.12 -22.02
N THR A 206 18.14 -10.39 -22.04
CA THR A 206 16.77 -10.77 -22.41
C THR A 206 15.90 -10.75 -21.16
N LEU A 207 14.88 -9.90 -21.16
CA LEU A 207 13.93 -9.77 -20.06
C LEU A 207 12.54 -10.21 -20.54
N GLN A 208 11.89 -11.10 -19.79
CA GLN A 208 10.53 -11.54 -20.07
C GLN A 208 9.71 -11.47 -18.80
N ALA A 209 8.52 -10.85 -18.87
CA ALA A 209 7.62 -10.79 -17.73
C ALA A 209 7.14 -12.21 -17.41
N ARG A 210 6.93 -12.46 -16.12
CA ARG A 210 6.33 -13.71 -15.67
C ARG A 210 5.27 -13.43 -14.63
N GLU A 211 4.35 -14.34 -14.50
CA GLU A 211 3.41 -14.31 -13.40
C GLU A 211 4.15 -14.63 -12.09
N SER A 212 4.11 -13.71 -11.15
CA SER A 212 4.67 -13.90 -9.81
C SER A 212 3.87 -13.12 -8.77
N SER A 213 3.97 -13.55 -7.51
CA SER A 213 3.34 -12.86 -6.38
C SER A 213 3.84 -11.42 -6.26
N THR A 214 2.95 -10.50 -5.93
CA THR A 214 3.27 -9.11 -5.55
C THR A 214 3.81 -9.01 -4.11
N ARG A 215 3.80 -10.11 -3.35
CA ARG A 215 4.30 -10.14 -1.98
C ARG A 215 5.82 -9.98 -1.98
N ASP A 216 6.28 -8.88 -1.40
CA ASP A 216 7.69 -8.61 -1.18
C ASP A 216 7.98 -8.51 0.33
N LEU A 217 8.77 -9.43 0.86
CA LEU A 217 9.02 -9.56 2.29
C LEU A 217 10.32 -8.87 2.70
N PRO A 218 10.45 -8.47 3.99
CA PRO A 218 11.68 -7.93 4.52
C PRO A 218 12.88 -8.87 4.33
N ARG A 219 14.03 -8.26 4.03
CA ARG A 219 15.29 -8.97 3.74
C ARG A 219 16.44 -8.38 4.53
N LEU A 220 17.40 -9.24 4.83
CA LEU A 220 18.63 -8.87 5.52
C LEU A 220 19.81 -9.10 4.60
N SER A 221 20.67 -8.08 4.51
CA SER A 221 22.02 -8.17 3.98
C SER A 221 23.00 -7.55 4.97
N TYR A 222 24.29 -7.73 4.73
CA TYR A 222 25.34 -7.11 5.53
C TYR A 222 26.15 -6.16 4.66
N VAL A 223 26.42 -4.98 5.20
CA VAL A 223 27.05 -3.85 4.52
C VAL A 223 28.11 -3.21 5.42
N GLY A 224 28.82 -2.22 4.88
CA GLY A 224 29.92 -1.54 5.55
C GLY A 224 31.28 -2.21 5.27
N PRO A 225 32.40 -1.55 5.62
CA PRO A 225 33.74 -1.99 5.23
C PRO A 225 34.12 -3.39 5.74
N GLN A 226 33.53 -3.81 6.87
CA GLN A 226 33.80 -5.12 7.49
C GLN A 226 32.60 -6.08 7.36
N GLY A 227 31.53 -5.70 6.65
CA GLY A 227 30.32 -6.52 6.52
C GLY A 227 29.62 -6.77 7.86
N ASP A 228 29.71 -5.81 8.79
CA ASP A 228 29.30 -5.93 10.18
C ASP A 228 28.02 -5.16 10.51
N VAL A 229 27.50 -4.39 9.56
CA VAL A 229 26.24 -3.65 9.70
C VAL A 229 25.13 -4.40 8.98
N ALA A 230 24.05 -4.70 9.70
CA ALA A 230 22.88 -5.33 9.13
C ALA A 230 22.02 -4.28 8.41
N LEU A 231 21.78 -4.48 7.11
CA LEU A 231 20.82 -3.71 6.34
C LEU A 231 19.51 -4.50 6.26
N ILE A 232 18.46 -3.99 6.91
CA ILE A 232 17.12 -4.55 6.85
C ILE A 232 16.30 -3.75 5.84
N ARG A 233 16.09 -4.32 4.67
CA ARG A 233 15.22 -3.75 3.63
C ARG A 233 13.78 -4.14 3.92
N ILE A 234 12.89 -3.16 4.11
CA ILE A 234 11.44 -3.37 4.25
C ILE A 234 10.75 -2.74 3.02
N PRO A 235 10.39 -3.53 2.00
CA PRO A 235 9.88 -3.00 0.73
C PRO A 235 8.43 -2.53 0.80
N THR A 236 7.63 -3.09 1.70
CA THR A 236 6.24 -2.73 1.95
C THR A 236 5.76 -3.25 3.30
N PHE A 237 4.65 -2.73 3.80
CA PHE A 237 3.91 -3.22 4.97
C PHE A 237 2.59 -3.90 4.61
N LEU A 238 2.44 -4.44 3.39
CA LEU A 238 1.21 -5.13 3.00
C LEU A 238 0.78 -6.22 3.99
N THR A 239 -0.53 -6.28 4.23
CA THR A 239 -1.17 -7.28 5.10
C THR A 239 -0.94 -8.71 4.61
N GLY A 240 -0.93 -9.67 5.53
CA GLY A 240 -0.92 -11.11 5.19
C GLY A 240 0.44 -11.64 4.74
N GLY A 241 1.47 -10.78 4.72
CA GLY A 241 2.85 -11.19 4.45
C GLY A 241 3.64 -11.59 5.69
N GLY A 242 3.20 -11.23 6.90
CA GLY A 242 3.97 -11.46 8.13
C GLY A 242 5.23 -10.59 8.19
N VAL A 243 5.14 -9.37 7.64
CA VAL A 243 6.23 -8.38 7.58
C VAL A 243 6.77 -8.08 8.97
N GLY A 244 5.90 -7.77 9.93
CA GLY A 244 6.28 -7.47 11.30
C GLY A 244 7.00 -8.64 11.97
N GLN A 245 6.48 -9.87 11.82
CA GLN A 245 7.17 -11.07 12.31
C GLN A 245 8.54 -11.24 11.67
N ARG A 246 8.60 -11.08 10.34
CA ARG A 246 9.85 -11.23 9.58
C ARG A 246 10.91 -10.24 10.03
N VAL A 247 10.54 -9.00 10.33
CA VAL A 247 11.46 -7.99 10.88
C VAL A 247 12.05 -8.45 12.22
N HIS A 248 11.24 -8.96 13.15
CA HIS A 248 11.77 -9.52 14.39
C HIS A 248 12.71 -10.71 14.15
N ASP A 249 12.36 -11.61 13.24
CA ASP A 249 13.23 -12.75 12.90
C ASP A 249 14.58 -12.26 12.34
N LEU A 250 14.58 -11.22 11.51
CA LEU A 250 15.78 -10.60 10.94
C LEU A 250 16.63 -9.88 11.99
N VAL A 251 16.02 -9.15 12.91
CA VAL A 251 16.74 -8.55 14.05
C VAL A 251 17.38 -9.64 14.90
N GLY A 252 16.68 -10.76 15.13
CA GLY A 252 17.26 -11.91 15.83
C GLY A 252 18.45 -12.53 15.10
N GLN A 253 18.39 -12.61 13.77
CA GLN A 253 19.51 -13.07 12.93
C GLN A 253 20.71 -12.11 13.02
N ALA A 254 20.47 -10.81 12.89
CA ALA A 254 21.51 -9.78 12.99
C ALA A 254 22.22 -9.80 14.36
N ARG A 255 21.46 -9.95 15.45
CA ARG A 255 22.01 -10.09 16.81
C ARG A 255 22.91 -11.32 16.94
N LYS A 256 22.46 -12.48 16.45
CA LYS A 256 23.23 -13.73 16.49
C LYS A 256 24.51 -13.66 15.66
N ALA A 257 24.50 -12.91 14.56
CA ALA A 257 25.66 -12.68 13.72
C ALA A 257 26.64 -11.63 14.30
N GLY A 258 26.31 -11.01 15.45
CA GLY A 258 27.17 -10.01 16.07
C GLY A 258 27.21 -8.67 15.31
N ALA A 259 26.12 -8.31 14.62
CA ALA A 259 26.04 -7.02 13.93
C ALA A 259 26.37 -5.86 14.88
N ARG A 260 27.11 -4.86 14.42
CA ARG A 260 27.49 -3.68 15.22
C ARG A 260 26.48 -2.54 15.11
N GLY A 261 25.59 -2.59 14.12
CA GLY A 261 24.56 -1.59 13.85
C GLY A 261 23.50 -2.14 12.91
N ILE A 262 22.34 -1.51 12.89
CA ILE A 262 21.28 -1.79 11.91
C ILE A 262 20.94 -0.53 11.13
N VAL A 263 20.88 -0.64 9.80
CA VAL A 263 20.22 0.33 8.93
C VAL A 263 18.89 -0.27 8.48
N VAL A 264 17.79 0.42 8.69
CA VAL A 264 16.47 0.05 8.13
C VAL A 264 16.24 0.87 6.87
N ASP A 265 16.03 0.21 5.74
CA ASP A 265 15.81 0.88 4.45
C ASP A 265 14.33 0.84 4.05
N LEU A 266 13.67 2.00 4.17
CA LEU A 266 12.27 2.24 3.81
C LEU A 266 12.12 3.02 2.50
N ARG A 267 13.20 3.24 1.73
CA ARG A 267 13.13 3.94 0.45
C ARG A 267 12.19 3.22 -0.50
N GLY A 268 11.31 3.95 -1.19
CA GLY A 268 10.32 3.36 -2.10
C GLY A 268 9.29 2.43 -1.45
N ASN A 269 9.09 2.53 -0.13
CA ASN A 269 8.04 1.80 0.60
C ASN A 269 6.84 2.71 0.85
N THR A 270 5.76 2.47 0.12
CA THR A 270 4.51 3.26 0.17
C THR A 270 3.60 2.95 1.37
N GLY A 271 4.07 2.15 2.32
CA GLY A 271 3.34 1.83 3.54
C GLY A 271 2.57 0.51 3.46
N GLY A 272 1.36 0.49 4.00
CA GLY A 272 0.51 -0.69 4.08
C GLY A 272 -0.23 -0.80 5.41
N SER A 273 -0.22 -1.99 6.01
CA SER A 273 -0.93 -2.32 7.24
C SER A 273 -0.27 -1.73 8.48
N LEU A 274 -1.02 -0.94 9.25
CA LEU A 274 -0.56 -0.44 10.54
C LEU A 274 -0.24 -1.57 11.52
N ASN A 275 -0.88 -2.73 11.43
CA ASN A 275 -0.56 -3.85 12.31
C ASN A 275 0.85 -4.41 12.03
N GLU A 276 1.19 -4.58 10.74
CA GLU A 276 2.51 -5.03 10.31
C GLU A 276 3.58 -3.98 10.65
N CYS A 277 3.27 -2.69 10.45
CA CYS A 277 4.13 -1.57 10.81
C CYS A 277 4.37 -1.50 12.32
N ASP A 278 3.31 -1.49 13.12
CA ASP A 278 3.36 -1.43 14.58
C ASP A 278 4.22 -2.56 15.16
N SER A 279 4.03 -3.77 14.60
CA SER A 279 4.84 -4.94 14.96
C SER A 279 6.31 -4.75 14.57
N ALA A 280 6.61 -4.28 13.35
CA ALA A 280 7.98 -4.02 12.91
C ALA A 280 8.70 -2.94 13.75
N VAL A 281 8.01 -1.84 14.07
CA VAL A 281 8.54 -0.77 14.94
C VAL A 281 8.90 -1.32 16.31
N GLY A 282 8.09 -2.26 16.83
CA GLY A 282 8.35 -2.94 18.11
C GLY A 282 9.67 -3.71 18.19
N ALA A 283 10.35 -3.96 17.06
CA ALA A 283 11.68 -4.53 17.03
C ALA A 283 12.80 -3.53 17.36
N PHE A 284 12.50 -2.23 17.34
CA PHE A 284 13.47 -1.14 17.49
C PHE A 284 13.09 -0.16 18.60
N VAL A 285 11.79 0.10 18.78
CA VAL A 285 11.24 0.99 19.81
C VAL A 285 10.59 0.13 20.91
N PRO A 286 11.06 0.19 22.16
CA PRO A 286 10.59 -0.72 23.23
C PRO A 286 9.10 -0.60 23.52
N THR A 287 8.59 0.64 23.50
CA THR A 287 7.18 0.96 23.74
C THR A 287 6.83 2.26 23.05
N PHE A 288 5.69 2.30 22.39
CA PHE A 288 5.09 3.54 21.91
C PHE A 288 3.56 3.46 22.01
N THR A 289 2.91 4.61 21.94
CA THR A 289 1.46 4.72 21.96
C THR A 289 1.01 5.75 20.94
N ARG A 290 -0.07 5.41 20.23
CA ARG A 290 -0.73 6.26 19.25
C ARG A 290 -2.23 6.33 19.57
N VAL A 291 -2.83 7.49 19.40
CA VAL A 291 -4.27 7.71 19.55
C VAL A 291 -4.86 8.02 18.17
N ALA A 292 -5.83 7.23 17.75
CA ALA A 292 -6.65 7.45 16.57
C ALA A 292 -7.81 8.39 16.93
N GLN A 293 -8.12 9.33 16.06
CA GLN A 293 -9.32 10.16 16.12
C GLN A 293 -10.08 10.01 14.80
N SER A 294 -11.34 9.59 14.88
CA SER A 294 -12.23 9.36 13.74
C SER A 294 -13.64 9.88 14.02
N ALA A 295 -14.54 9.77 13.04
CA ALA A 295 -15.96 10.08 13.21
C ALA A 295 -16.63 9.19 14.30
N ASP A 296 -16.12 7.98 14.51
CA ASP A 296 -16.66 7.02 15.48
C ASP A 296 -16.10 7.20 16.91
N GLY A 297 -15.19 8.16 17.11
CA GLY A 297 -14.58 8.48 18.40
C GLY A 297 -13.07 8.31 18.40
N GLN A 298 -12.53 7.91 19.55
CA GLN A 298 -11.09 7.76 19.74
C GLN A 298 -10.73 6.34 20.16
N SER A 299 -9.58 5.84 19.68
CA SER A 299 -9.01 4.58 20.15
C SER A 299 -7.51 4.71 20.41
N ARG A 300 -7.01 3.99 21.40
CA ARG A 300 -5.61 4.04 21.84
C ARG A 300 -4.92 2.73 21.48
N THR A 301 -3.92 2.82 20.60
CA THR A 301 -3.02 1.70 20.30
C THR A 301 -1.73 1.84 21.11
N THR A 302 -1.37 0.81 21.87
CA THR A 302 -0.07 0.70 22.57
C THR A 302 0.67 -0.52 22.07
N VAL A 303 1.91 -0.34 21.63
CA VAL A 303 2.81 -1.44 21.28
C VAL A 303 3.87 -1.56 22.36
N GLN A 304 4.05 -2.76 22.89
CA GLN A 304 5.09 -3.05 23.86
C GLN A 304 5.46 -4.53 23.83
N ARG A 305 6.76 -4.83 23.91
CA ARG A 305 7.28 -6.22 23.99
C ARG A 305 6.69 -7.13 22.88
N GLY A 306 6.55 -6.59 21.67
CA GLY A 306 5.98 -7.30 20.52
C GLY A 306 4.47 -7.57 20.58
N ARG A 307 3.73 -6.92 21.48
CA ARG A 307 2.27 -6.99 21.57
C ARG A 307 1.67 -5.66 21.13
N ARG A 308 0.66 -5.72 20.26
CA ARG A 308 -0.19 -4.59 19.85
C ARG A 308 -1.50 -4.66 20.62
N LEU A 309 -1.72 -3.69 21.50
CA LEU A 309 -2.91 -3.54 22.31
C LEU A 309 -3.73 -2.37 21.78
N GLU A 310 -5.03 -2.54 21.62
CA GLU A 310 -5.98 -1.49 21.23
C GLU A 310 -7.02 -1.39 22.33
N ASP A 311 -7.07 -0.24 23.01
CA ASP A 311 -7.88 -0.01 24.21
C ASP A 311 -7.70 -1.11 25.27
N GLY A 312 -6.46 -1.56 25.43
CA GLY A 312 -6.07 -2.62 26.35
C GLY A 312 -6.34 -4.05 25.86
N GLN A 313 -7.06 -4.23 24.75
CA GLN A 313 -7.34 -5.53 24.16
C GLN A 313 -6.22 -5.96 23.22
N LEU A 314 -5.81 -7.24 23.28
CA LEU A 314 -4.79 -7.78 22.40
C LEU A 314 -5.35 -7.89 20.97
N ARG A 315 -4.76 -7.14 20.02
CA ARG A 315 -5.12 -7.17 18.59
C ARG A 315 -4.06 -7.81 17.71
N GLY A 316 -2.82 -7.87 18.18
CA GLY A 316 -1.72 -8.48 17.44
C GLY A 316 -0.54 -8.82 18.35
N SER A 317 0.25 -9.81 17.96
CA SER A 317 1.49 -10.16 18.66
C SER A 317 2.45 -10.87 17.72
N VAL A 318 3.74 -10.61 17.91
CA VAL A 318 4.82 -11.38 17.28
C VAL A 318 5.28 -12.52 18.18
N ARG A 319 5.73 -13.60 17.57
CA ARG A 319 6.39 -14.72 18.24
C ARG A 319 7.86 -14.35 18.45
N ASN A 320 8.41 -14.73 19.61
CA ASN A 320 9.81 -14.50 19.98
C ASN A 320 10.26 -13.04 19.76
N PRO A 321 9.58 -12.05 20.37
CA PRO A 321 9.85 -10.65 20.14
C PRO A 321 11.33 -10.32 20.39
N GLN A 322 11.95 -9.74 19.37
CA GLN A 322 13.30 -9.19 19.44
C GLN A 322 13.25 -7.69 19.71
N LEU A 323 14.25 -7.17 20.40
CA LEU A 323 14.51 -5.74 20.53
C LEU A 323 15.98 -5.48 20.19
N TRP A 324 16.21 -4.64 19.18
CA TRP A 324 17.55 -4.17 18.84
C TRP A 324 17.98 -3.06 19.79
N THR A 325 19.14 -3.21 20.45
CA THR A 325 19.67 -2.23 21.41
C THR A 325 20.91 -1.47 20.94
N GLY A 326 21.58 -1.92 19.87
CA GLY A 326 22.74 -1.23 19.32
C GLY A 326 22.39 0.03 18.49
N PRO A 327 23.35 0.64 17.82
CA PRO A 327 23.13 1.76 16.89
C PRO A 327 22.09 1.45 15.81
N LEU A 328 21.21 2.40 15.51
CA LEU A 328 20.15 2.30 14.50
C LEU A 328 20.15 3.55 13.61
N ALA A 329 19.95 3.38 12.31
CA ALA A 329 19.58 4.45 11.39
C ALA A 329 18.44 4.00 10.47
N VAL A 330 17.63 4.95 9.97
CA VAL A 330 16.52 4.66 9.04
C VAL A 330 16.68 5.51 7.78
N LEU A 331 16.58 4.87 6.62
CA LEU A 331 16.63 5.54 5.32
C LEU A 331 15.21 5.71 4.77
N VAL A 332 14.88 6.92 4.32
CA VAL A 332 13.60 7.26 3.69
C VAL A 332 13.84 8.10 2.44
N ASN A 333 12.84 8.17 1.56
CA ASN A 333 12.83 9.08 0.43
C ASN A 333 11.43 9.63 0.16
N GLU A 334 11.26 10.42 -0.91
CA GLU A 334 9.98 11.05 -1.27
C GLU A 334 8.82 10.06 -1.48
N VAL A 335 9.13 8.80 -1.78
CA VAL A 335 8.16 7.72 -2.00
C VAL A 335 7.83 6.97 -0.70
N SER A 336 8.63 7.13 0.35
CA SER A 336 8.31 6.56 1.67
C SER A 336 7.00 7.19 2.18
N ALA A 337 5.95 6.38 2.36
CA ALA A 337 4.61 6.88 2.67
C ALA A 337 3.93 6.10 3.79
N SER A 338 2.92 6.70 4.42
CA SER A 338 1.97 6.06 5.34
C SER A 338 2.69 5.29 6.47
N CYS A 339 2.60 3.96 6.52
CA CYS A 339 3.31 3.14 7.51
C CYS A 339 4.83 3.39 7.56
N SER A 340 5.49 3.70 6.44
CA SER A 340 6.91 4.06 6.45
C SER A 340 7.16 5.37 7.20
N GLU A 341 6.24 6.33 7.08
CA GLU A 341 6.27 7.61 7.79
C GLU A 341 6.00 7.40 9.29
N PHE A 342 5.02 6.57 9.64
CA PHE A 342 4.82 6.15 11.03
C PHE A 342 6.07 5.51 11.61
N PHE A 343 6.68 4.56 10.91
CA PHE A 343 7.90 3.90 11.36
C PHE A 343 9.02 4.90 11.61
N ALA A 344 9.31 5.76 10.62
CA ALA A 344 10.36 6.75 10.70
C ALA A 344 10.13 7.74 11.85
N TYR A 345 8.91 8.26 11.99
CA TYR A 345 8.57 9.18 13.07
C TYR A 345 8.59 8.52 14.46
N GLU A 346 8.17 7.25 14.62
CA GLU A 346 8.32 6.56 15.90
C GLU A 346 9.78 6.42 16.31
N VAL A 347 10.67 6.15 15.36
CA VAL A 347 12.11 6.10 15.61
C VAL A 347 12.67 7.46 16.01
N GLN A 348 12.29 8.55 15.32
CA GLN A 348 12.70 9.92 15.67
C GLN A 348 12.15 10.35 17.03
N TYR A 349 10.84 10.18 17.24
CA TYR A 349 10.14 10.59 18.45
C TYR A 349 10.70 9.89 19.69
N ALA A 350 11.02 8.60 19.57
CA ALA A 350 11.68 7.83 20.63
C ALA A 350 13.19 8.15 20.78
N ARG A 351 13.74 9.03 19.93
CA ARG A 351 15.19 9.30 19.80
C ARG A 351 16.01 8.02 19.65
N ARG A 352 15.45 7.04 18.94
CA ARG A 352 16.03 5.71 18.81
C ARG A 352 17.15 5.66 17.79
N GLY A 353 17.11 6.52 16.78
CA GLY A 353 18.13 6.63 15.74
C GLY A 353 17.77 7.75 14.77
N PRO A 354 18.73 8.29 14.01
CA PRO A 354 18.45 9.29 12.99
C PRO A 354 17.69 8.68 11.80
N VAL A 355 16.75 9.47 11.27
CA VAL A 355 16.15 9.28 9.94
C VAL A 355 16.92 10.13 8.94
N ILE A 356 17.27 9.54 7.79
CA ILE A 356 18.16 10.12 6.81
C ILE A 356 17.54 9.98 5.42
N GLY A 357 17.61 11.05 4.63
CA GLY A 357 17.20 11.06 3.23
C GLY A 357 16.31 12.22 2.87
N GLU A 358 15.23 11.97 2.15
CA GLU A 358 14.32 13.03 1.69
C GLU A 358 13.08 13.17 2.55
N GLN A 359 12.43 14.33 2.44
CA GLN A 359 11.10 14.49 3.01
C GLN A 359 10.13 13.48 2.39
N THR A 360 9.34 12.82 3.22
CA THR A 360 8.48 11.70 2.82
C THR A 360 7.20 12.14 2.10
N ALA A 361 6.40 11.17 1.65
CA ALA A 361 5.29 11.35 0.71
C ALA A 361 4.09 12.16 1.21
N GLY A 362 3.82 12.24 2.53
CA GLY A 362 2.85 13.18 3.07
C GLY A 362 1.50 12.62 3.49
N VAL A 363 1.44 11.36 3.90
CA VAL A 363 0.21 10.73 4.41
C VAL A 363 0.45 10.02 5.75
N GLY A 364 1.48 10.45 6.48
CA GLY A 364 2.00 9.81 7.70
C GLY A 364 1.19 10.08 8.97
N ASN A 365 0.12 10.86 8.89
CA ASN A 365 -0.72 11.24 10.01
C ASN A 365 -2.16 10.72 9.91
N THR A 366 -2.49 9.98 8.86
CA THR A 366 -3.85 9.50 8.60
C THR A 366 -3.87 8.01 8.23
N ALA A 367 -5.03 7.39 8.35
CA ALA A 367 -5.30 6.06 7.81
C ALA A 367 -6.58 6.07 6.99
N THR A 368 -6.59 5.24 5.98
CA THR A 368 -7.69 5.11 5.03
C THR A 368 -8.42 3.79 5.18
N ARG A 369 -9.63 3.78 4.63
CA ARG A 369 -10.36 2.56 4.28
C ARG A 369 -10.71 2.61 2.80
N VAL A 370 -10.74 1.44 2.19
CA VAL A 370 -11.20 1.27 0.81
C VAL A 370 -12.64 0.79 0.86
N PHE A 371 -13.53 1.56 0.25
CA PHE A 371 -14.96 1.28 0.12
C PHE A 371 -15.24 0.90 -1.33
N PRO A 372 -15.64 -0.34 -1.63
CA PRO A 372 -16.15 -0.68 -2.95
C PRO A 372 -17.40 0.15 -3.24
N VAL A 373 -17.47 0.76 -4.43
CA VAL A 373 -18.60 1.60 -4.87
C VAL A 373 -18.89 1.31 -6.34
N GLY A 374 -20.16 1.49 -6.75
CA GLY A 374 -20.59 1.20 -8.13
C GLY A 374 -20.31 -0.24 -8.60
N GLU A 375 -20.12 -0.43 -9.90
CA GLU A 375 -20.05 -1.75 -10.55
C GLU A 375 -18.66 -2.42 -10.56
N GLU A 376 -17.61 -1.79 -10.02
CA GLU A 376 -16.27 -2.37 -9.77
C GLU A 376 -15.23 -1.31 -9.32
N ALA A 377 -15.66 -0.10 -8.93
CA ALA A 377 -14.77 0.96 -8.49
C ALA A 377 -14.57 0.95 -6.97
N ALA A 378 -13.70 1.81 -6.47
CA ALA A 378 -13.56 2.01 -5.03
C ALA A 378 -13.26 3.46 -4.66
N LEU A 379 -13.73 3.86 -3.48
CA LEU A 379 -13.31 5.07 -2.80
C LEU A 379 -12.28 4.68 -1.73
N GLN A 380 -11.03 5.14 -1.88
CA GLN A 380 -10.11 5.19 -0.76
C GLN A 380 -10.37 6.48 0.01
N LEU A 381 -10.77 6.37 1.28
CA LEU A 381 -11.16 7.51 2.10
C LEU A 381 -10.38 7.53 3.41
N THR A 382 -9.85 8.69 3.77
CA THR A 382 -9.28 8.93 5.10
C THR A 382 -10.38 8.88 6.15
N ILE A 383 -10.27 7.93 7.08
CA ILE A 383 -11.26 7.73 8.15
C ILE A 383 -10.74 8.13 9.53
N THR A 384 -9.42 8.28 9.67
CA THR A 384 -8.78 8.51 10.96
C THR A 384 -7.55 9.38 10.77
N HIS A 385 -7.29 10.27 11.72
CA HIS A 385 -5.99 10.90 11.92
C HIS A 385 -5.40 10.55 13.28
N TYR A 386 -4.09 10.76 13.44
CA TYR A 386 -3.35 10.25 14.59
C TYR A 386 -2.63 11.34 15.37
N VAL A 387 -2.66 11.18 16.69
CA VAL A 387 -1.94 12.01 17.67
C VAL A 387 -1.20 11.12 18.67
N LYS A 388 -0.16 11.67 19.30
CA LYS A 388 0.47 11.10 20.50
C LYS A 388 -0.47 11.26 21.70
N PRO A 389 -0.29 10.50 22.79
CA PRO A 389 -1.12 10.64 24.00
C PRO A 389 -1.16 12.05 24.60
N GLY A 390 -0.12 12.86 24.37
CA GLY A 390 -0.06 14.26 24.79
C GLY A 390 -0.81 15.24 23.87
N GLY A 391 -1.45 14.75 22.79
CA GLY A 391 -2.18 15.57 21.82
C GLY A 391 -1.34 16.08 20.65
N GLU A 392 -0.02 15.86 20.64
CA GLU A 392 0.85 16.20 19.51
C GLU A 392 0.44 15.40 18.26
N ALA A 393 0.12 16.08 17.17
CA ALA A 393 -0.25 15.42 15.91
C ALA A 393 0.96 14.73 15.28
N TYR A 394 0.72 13.60 14.63
CA TYR A 394 1.73 13.04 13.73
C TYR A 394 1.95 14.02 12.58
N PRO A 395 3.19 14.15 12.09
CA PRO A 395 3.47 15.04 10.98
C PRO A 395 2.84 14.48 9.69
N VAL A 396 2.39 15.37 8.81
CA VAL A 396 1.90 14.99 7.47
C VAL A 396 3.04 14.29 6.72
N ARG A 397 4.22 14.91 6.70
CA ARG A 397 5.49 14.41 6.14
C ARG A 397 6.53 14.29 7.24
N VAL A 398 7.25 13.19 7.29
CA VAL A 398 8.45 13.06 8.11
C VAL A 398 9.58 13.84 7.47
N THR A 399 10.18 14.71 8.29
CA THR A 399 11.37 15.46 7.91
C THR A 399 12.59 14.73 8.49
N PRO A 400 13.52 14.24 7.65
CA PRO A 400 14.72 13.56 8.12
C PRO A 400 15.59 14.43 9.01
N ASP A 401 16.24 13.83 10.01
CA ASP A 401 17.23 14.50 10.87
C ASP A 401 18.45 14.96 10.05
N ARG A 402 18.78 14.20 9.01
CA ARG A 402 19.77 14.57 7.99
C ARG A 402 19.12 14.49 6.61
N GLN A 403 18.79 15.66 6.05
CA GLN A 403 18.25 15.74 4.70
C GLN A 403 19.34 15.54 3.65
N LEU A 404 19.08 14.63 2.72
CA LEU A 404 19.92 14.33 1.55
C LEU A 404 18.98 14.07 0.36
N PRO A 405 18.83 15.04 -0.57
CA PRO A 405 17.94 14.94 -1.71
C PRO A 405 18.45 13.97 -2.78
N GLU A 406 17.67 12.98 -3.20
CA GLU A 406 18.00 12.03 -4.29
C GLU A 406 17.88 12.73 -5.67
N SER A 407 18.68 13.78 -5.88
CA SER A 407 18.75 14.46 -7.16
C SER A 407 19.20 13.51 -8.26
N GLU A 408 18.93 13.88 -9.52
CA GLU A 408 19.41 13.13 -10.68
C GLU A 408 20.94 12.92 -10.66
N ALA A 409 21.69 13.86 -10.08
CA ALA A 409 23.13 13.72 -9.89
C ALA A 409 23.49 12.62 -8.87
N GLU A 410 22.72 12.48 -7.79
CA GLU A 410 22.90 11.41 -6.80
C GLU A 410 22.48 10.04 -7.35
N LEU A 411 21.37 9.98 -8.10
CA LEU A 411 20.98 8.77 -8.82
C LEU A 411 22.06 8.32 -9.82
N ARG A 412 22.78 9.26 -10.44
CA ARG A 412 23.93 8.94 -11.31
C ARG A 412 25.13 8.38 -10.53
N LEU A 413 25.31 8.71 -9.25
CA LEU A 413 26.32 8.07 -8.41
C LEU A 413 25.95 6.63 -8.10
N LEU A 414 24.65 6.33 -7.93
CA LEU A 414 24.19 4.96 -7.74
C LEU A 414 24.52 4.06 -8.95
N SER A 415 24.46 4.58 -10.18
CA SER A 415 24.85 3.80 -11.37
C SER A 415 26.35 3.47 -11.45
N GLN A 416 27.16 4.21 -10.69
CA GLN A 416 28.59 3.99 -10.51
C GLN A 416 28.90 3.10 -9.30
N GLY A 417 27.87 2.68 -8.56
CA GLY A 417 27.98 1.85 -7.36
C GLY A 417 28.11 2.63 -6.05
N ASP A 418 27.95 3.96 -6.05
CA ASP A 418 27.94 4.77 -4.83
C ASP A 418 26.51 5.10 -4.40
N ASP A 419 25.99 4.34 -3.43
CA ASP A 419 24.71 4.62 -2.77
C ASP A 419 24.93 5.65 -1.65
N VAL A 420 24.79 6.93 -2.00
CA VAL A 420 25.05 8.08 -1.12
C VAL A 420 24.26 8.00 0.18
N LEU A 421 22.97 7.65 0.09
CA LEU A 421 22.08 7.52 1.25
C LEU A 421 22.48 6.37 2.16
N LEU A 422 22.82 5.21 1.58
CA LEU A 422 23.30 4.09 2.38
C LEU A 422 24.58 4.46 3.12
N ARG A 423 25.55 5.08 2.44
CA ARG A 423 26.79 5.56 3.08
C ARG A 423 26.48 6.53 4.23
N ALA A 424 25.60 7.50 4.01
CA ALA A 424 25.19 8.43 5.06
C ALA A 424 24.54 7.72 6.26
N GLY A 425 23.76 6.66 6.01
CA GLY A 425 23.22 5.78 7.04
C GLY A 425 24.29 5.05 7.84
N LEU A 426 25.31 4.52 7.18
CA LEU A 426 26.45 3.85 7.83
C LEU A 426 27.23 4.83 8.71
N ASP A 427 27.52 6.03 8.19
CA ASP A 427 28.23 7.07 8.93
C ASP A 427 27.45 7.47 10.20
N ALA A 428 26.13 7.59 10.10
CA ALA A 428 25.28 7.99 11.21
C ALA A 428 25.24 6.97 12.36
N LEU A 429 25.54 5.69 12.10
CA LEU A 429 25.63 4.68 13.15
C LEU A 429 26.76 4.95 14.15
N THR A 430 27.80 5.69 13.75
CA THR A 430 28.94 6.00 14.63
C THR A 430 28.56 6.89 15.82
N THR A 431 27.50 7.69 15.66
CA THR A 431 26.97 8.60 16.69
C THR A 431 25.55 8.26 17.12
N ALA A 432 24.93 7.22 16.54
CA ALA A 432 23.57 6.84 16.86
C ALA A 432 23.46 6.30 18.29
N PRO A 433 22.38 6.63 19.02
CA PRO A 433 22.20 6.17 20.40
C PRO A 433 22.00 4.66 20.47
N THR A 434 22.42 4.09 21.59
CA THR A 434 22.09 2.72 22.01
C THR A 434 20.97 2.75 23.04
N LEU A 435 20.18 1.69 23.10
CA LEU A 435 19.22 1.51 24.19
C LEU A 435 19.93 0.88 25.38
N ALA A 436 19.92 1.59 26.51
CA ALA A 436 20.20 0.98 27.80
C ALA A 436 19.00 0.08 28.17
N ILE A 437 19.26 -1.20 28.42
CA ILE A 437 18.27 -2.05 29.10
C ILE A 437 18.47 -1.80 30.59
N ASP A 438 17.43 -1.33 31.29
CA ASP A 438 17.45 -1.27 32.76
C ASP A 438 17.71 -2.69 33.28
N GLY A 439 18.94 -2.92 33.76
CA GLY A 439 19.46 -4.24 34.15
C GLY A 439 20.96 -4.43 33.93
N ASP A 440 21.59 -3.63 33.07
CA ASP A 440 23.05 -3.66 32.80
C ASP A 440 23.79 -2.43 33.37
N ARG A 441 23.48 -2.03 34.60
CA ARG A 441 24.46 -1.32 35.42
C ARG A 441 25.14 -2.38 36.32
N PRO A 442 26.48 -2.49 36.29
CA PRO A 442 27.19 -3.42 37.16
C PRO A 442 26.93 -3.15 38.64
#